data_AF-A0A9D7IVU1-F1
#
_entry.id   AF-A0A9D7IVU1-F1
#
_cell.length_a   1.000
_cell.length_b   1.000
_cell.length_c   1.000
_cell.angle_alpha   90.00
_cell.angle_beta   90.00
_cell.angle_gamma   90.00
#
_symmetry.space_group_name_H-M   'P 1'
#
loop_
_entity.id
_entity.type
_entity.pdbx_description
1 polymer ?
#
loop_
_entity_poly.entity_id
_entity_poly.type
_entity_poly.pdbx_seq_one_letter_code
_entity_poly.pdbx_strand_id
1 'polypeptide(L)'
;MMEVSKSFINRFGAFIAMALLVFGMIPRVSAYDIQVDNKFSITGPITKLPDQGLIGEWTIVRTTIKVTATTKIDETKGKVSLGALVEVKGTKQNDGSLVAESIEVKLSPPTIGAMIKFTGKVEEIPNTPGRVGDWKVSGKTIHVSATTKIDEEKGKASVGSMVIVEGMAQQDGSISALEIEVLPDMGMSLAFRFTGKVEKLPDTKGRIGDWVISGRSVKVTEKRRSIRIKARL
;
A
#
# COMPACT_ATOMS: atom_id res chain seq x y z
N MET A 1 14.84 57.01 78.10
CA MET A 1 16.14 56.49 78.59
C MET A 1 16.09 54.98 78.42
N MET A 2 16.96 54.36 77.60
CA MET A 2 18.39 54.12 77.88
C MET A 2 18.56 53.43 79.25
N GLU A 3 19.24 52.28 79.35
CA GLU A 3 20.46 51.91 78.59
C GLU A 3 20.58 50.41 78.26
N VAL A 4 21.43 50.07 77.29
CA VAL A 4 21.72 48.71 76.78
C VAL A 4 23.20 48.39 77.00
N SER A 5 23.57 47.24 77.59
CA SER A 5 24.94 46.67 77.51
C SER A 5 25.05 45.33 78.26
N LYS A 6 25.87 44.30 77.94
CA LYS A 6 26.45 43.72 76.71
C LYS A 6 27.06 42.35 77.11
N SER A 7 27.32 41.46 76.16
CA SER A 7 28.00 40.16 76.35
C SER A 7 29.53 40.25 76.38
N PHE A 8 30.23 39.38 77.12
CA PHE A 8 31.64 38.95 76.90
C PHE A 8 31.83 37.59 77.65
N ILE A 9 32.02 36.41 77.03
CA ILE A 9 33.13 35.83 76.25
C ILE A 9 34.20 35.09 77.10
N ASN A 10 34.27 33.74 76.94
CA ASN A 10 35.42 32.80 77.10
C ASN A 10 36.14 32.73 78.48
N ARG A 11 36.82 31.66 78.93
CA ARG A 11 37.30 30.32 78.44
C ARG A 11 37.53 29.44 79.71
N PHE A 12 38.00 28.19 79.77
CA PHE A 12 38.55 27.17 78.84
C PHE A 12 38.39 25.78 79.52
N GLY A 13 38.40 24.65 78.80
CA GLY A 13 38.51 23.29 79.36
C GLY A 13 38.28 22.20 78.31
N ALA A 14 39.29 21.36 78.01
CA ALA A 14 39.31 20.49 76.84
C ALA A 14 39.46 18.99 77.16
N PHE A 15 39.13 18.15 76.15
CA PHE A 15 39.33 16.69 76.00
C PHE A 15 38.28 15.79 76.72
N ILE A 16 37.90 14.58 76.23
CA ILE A 16 38.28 13.84 75.01
C ILE A 16 37.16 12.86 74.51
N ALA A 17 37.25 12.42 73.25
CA ALA A 17 36.64 11.23 72.60
C ALA A 17 35.10 10.97 72.65
N MET A 18 34.46 10.95 71.46
CA MET A 18 34.08 9.72 70.73
C MET A 18 32.96 10.03 69.71
N ALA A 19 33.32 10.28 68.45
CA ALA A 19 32.35 10.44 67.37
C ALA A 19 32.05 9.10 66.68
N LEU A 20 30.92 8.47 67.01
CA LEU A 20 30.39 7.37 66.21
C LEU A 20 29.71 7.92 64.94
N LEU A 21 30.51 8.07 63.88
CA LEU A 21 30.00 8.25 62.53
C LEU A 21 29.33 6.95 62.07
N VAL A 22 28.02 6.83 62.35
CA VAL A 22 27.18 5.85 61.65
C VAL A 22 27.08 6.32 60.20
N PHE A 23 27.91 5.74 59.33
CA PHE A 23 27.76 5.85 57.89
C PHE A 23 26.44 5.19 57.51
N GLY A 24 25.37 5.99 57.49
CA GLY A 24 24.10 5.63 56.87
C GLY A 24 24.33 5.43 55.38
N MET A 25 24.61 4.18 55.00
CA MET A 25 24.75 3.76 53.62
C MET A 25 23.37 3.85 52.96
N ILE A 26 22.98 5.04 52.54
CA ILE A 26 21.80 5.23 51.70
C ILE A 26 22.04 4.37 50.46
N PRO A 27 21.24 3.33 50.19
CA PRO A 27 21.34 2.63 48.93
C PRO A 27 21.00 3.66 47.85
N ARG A 28 22.01 4.07 47.07
CA ARG A 28 21.75 4.67 45.76
C ARG A 28 21.07 3.60 44.94
N VAL A 29 19.74 3.57 45.01
CA VAL A 29 18.92 2.99 43.95
C VAL A 29 19.28 3.81 42.73
N SER A 30 20.23 3.29 41.95
CA SER A 30 20.40 3.73 40.58
C SER A 30 19.03 3.56 39.96
N ALA A 31 18.41 4.67 39.55
CA ALA A 31 17.23 4.57 38.72
C ALA A 31 17.68 3.76 37.49
N TYR A 32 17.21 2.52 37.42
CA TYR A 32 17.36 1.74 36.20
C TYR A 32 16.50 2.52 35.21
N ASP A 33 17.16 3.26 34.32
CA ASP A 33 16.49 4.00 33.28
C ASP A 33 15.87 2.95 32.36
N ILE A 34 14.63 2.57 32.69
CA ILE A 34 13.83 1.69 31.85
C ILE A 34 13.53 2.54 30.63
N GLN A 35 14.44 2.46 29.67
CA GLN A 35 14.26 2.84 28.28
C GLN A 35 13.13 1.96 27.74
N VAL A 36 11.90 2.30 28.11
CA VAL A 36 10.69 1.85 27.45
C VAL A 36 10.85 2.38 26.03
N ASP A 37 11.22 1.50 25.10
CA ASP A 37 11.27 1.85 23.69
C ASP A 37 9.84 2.09 23.21
N ASN A 38 9.37 3.32 23.46
CA ASN A 38 8.05 3.78 23.13
C ASN A 38 8.00 4.27 21.68
N LYS A 39 9.04 4.01 20.89
CA LYS A 39 9.05 4.34 19.47
C LYS A 39 8.16 3.38 18.69
N PHE A 40 7.55 3.90 17.64
CA PHE A 40 6.84 3.09 16.67
C PHE A 40 7.31 3.43 15.24
N SER A 41 7.14 2.47 14.35
CA SER A 41 7.13 2.67 12.91
C SER A 41 5.90 1.98 12.33
N ILE A 42 5.13 2.68 11.51
CA ILE A 42 3.95 2.13 10.82
C ILE A 42 3.98 2.55 9.36
N THR A 43 3.82 1.59 8.47
CA THR A 43 3.73 1.81 7.02
C THR A 43 2.35 1.43 6.54
N GLY A 44 1.68 2.31 5.80
CA GLY A 44 0.36 2.03 5.25
C GLY A 44 -0.27 3.23 4.54
N PRO A 45 -1.40 3.02 3.83
CA PRO A 45 -2.16 4.10 3.23
C PRO A 45 -2.79 5.01 4.29
N ILE A 46 -2.78 6.32 4.03
CA ILE A 46 -3.60 7.30 4.72
C ILE A 46 -5.07 7.02 4.40
N THR A 47 -5.89 6.76 5.42
CA THR A 47 -7.34 6.52 5.30
C THR A 47 -8.19 7.67 5.84
N LYS A 48 -7.61 8.57 6.64
CA LYS A 48 -8.24 9.84 7.06
C LYS A 48 -7.16 10.92 7.24
N LEU A 49 -7.50 12.15 6.83
CA LEU A 49 -6.77 13.39 7.11
C LEU A 49 -7.65 14.35 7.91
N PRO A 50 -7.07 15.37 8.57
CA PRO A 50 -7.82 16.52 9.09
C PRO A 50 -8.53 17.27 7.96
N ASP A 51 -9.67 17.90 8.26
CA ASP A 51 -10.46 18.64 7.27
C ASP A 51 -9.74 19.90 6.73
N GLN A 52 -8.75 20.42 7.48
CA GLN A 52 -7.98 21.61 7.15
C GLN A 52 -6.50 21.42 7.52
N GLY A 53 -5.60 21.65 6.55
CA GLY A 53 -4.16 21.52 6.75
C GLY A 53 -3.69 20.09 7.04
N LEU A 54 -2.45 19.96 7.53
CA LEU A 54 -1.80 18.67 7.81
C LEU A 54 -1.59 18.38 9.30
N ILE A 55 -1.90 19.32 10.19
CA ILE A 55 -1.77 19.16 11.65
C ILE A 55 -3.11 18.64 12.20
N GLY A 56 -3.06 17.63 13.06
CA GLY A 56 -4.26 17.00 13.63
C GLY A 56 -4.16 15.47 13.61
N GLU A 57 -5.31 14.80 13.70
CA GLU A 57 -5.36 13.34 13.67
C GLU A 57 -5.38 12.81 12.24
N TRP A 58 -4.42 11.94 11.93
CA TRP A 58 -4.41 11.13 10.72
C TRP A 58 -4.79 9.70 11.08
N THR A 59 -5.45 8.98 10.17
CA THR A 59 -5.63 7.53 10.30
C THR A 59 -4.82 6.83 9.23
N ILE A 60 -3.90 5.95 9.64
CA ILE A 60 -3.13 5.08 8.76
C ILE A 60 -3.71 3.68 8.88
N VAL A 61 -4.36 3.19 7.81
CA VAL A 61 -5.20 1.98 7.80
C VAL A 61 -6.33 2.03 8.84
N ARG A 62 -6.03 1.70 10.10
CA ARG A 62 -6.94 1.69 11.27
C ARG A 62 -6.34 2.36 12.52
N THR A 63 -5.11 2.87 12.43
CA THR A 63 -4.37 3.44 13.55
C THR A 63 -4.43 4.97 13.49
N THR A 64 -4.97 5.60 14.55
CA THR A 64 -4.94 7.06 14.69
C THR A 64 -3.58 7.52 15.18
N ILE A 65 -3.03 8.54 14.52
CA ILE A 65 -1.73 9.16 14.83
C ILE A 65 -1.92 10.67 14.90
N LYS A 66 -1.39 11.28 15.96
CA LYS A 66 -1.39 12.73 16.17
C LYS A 66 -0.20 13.35 15.46
N VAL A 67 -0.49 14.15 14.44
CA VAL A 67 0.47 14.97 13.70
C VAL A 67 0.47 16.38 14.29
N THR A 68 1.66 16.93 14.52
CA THR A 68 1.88 18.19 15.24
C THR A 68 2.73 19.15 14.42
N ALA A 69 2.83 20.41 14.86
CA ALA A 69 3.67 21.40 14.19
C ALA A 69 5.18 21.05 14.19
N THR A 70 5.64 20.13 15.03
CA THR A 70 7.02 19.63 15.08
C THR A 70 7.24 18.34 14.28
N THR A 71 6.18 17.71 13.77
CA THR A 71 6.28 16.52 12.93
C THR A 71 6.90 16.89 11.58
N LYS A 72 7.99 16.23 11.17
CA LYS A 72 8.60 16.43 9.86
C LYS A 72 7.84 15.65 8.79
N ILE A 73 7.31 16.33 7.78
CA ILE A 73 6.60 15.70 6.67
C ILE A 73 7.47 15.81 5.40
N ASP A 74 7.88 14.67 4.86
CA ASP A 74 8.64 14.55 3.61
C ASP A 74 7.71 14.13 2.47
N GLU A 75 7.48 15.08 1.55
CA GLU A 75 6.69 14.92 0.32
C GLU A 75 7.55 14.73 -0.95
N THR A 76 8.84 14.46 -0.83
CA THR A 76 9.77 14.41 -1.99
C THR A 76 9.41 13.35 -3.03
N LYS A 77 8.77 12.25 -2.62
CA LYS A 77 8.33 11.15 -3.50
C LYS A 77 6.82 11.18 -3.80
N GLY A 78 6.08 12.14 -3.27
CA GLY A 78 4.63 12.23 -3.45
C GLY A 78 3.96 13.20 -2.47
N LYS A 79 2.78 13.67 -2.85
CA LYS A 79 1.93 14.53 -2.01
C LYS A 79 1.07 13.76 -1.03
N VAL A 80 0.96 14.31 0.19
CA VAL A 80 0.02 13.86 1.21
C VAL A 80 -1.40 13.96 0.66
N SER A 81 -2.09 12.82 0.64
CA SER A 81 -3.43 12.67 0.09
C SER A 81 -4.05 11.39 0.64
N LEU A 82 -5.38 11.29 0.65
CA LEU A 82 -6.05 10.02 0.99
C LEU A 82 -5.59 8.93 0.02
N GLY A 83 -5.24 7.76 0.54
CA GLY A 83 -4.66 6.64 -0.21
C GLY A 83 -3.12 6.68 -0.34
N ALA A 84 -2.45 7.78 -0.01
CA ALA A 84 -0.99 7.83 -0.07
C ALA A 84 -0.33 6.86 0.92
N LEU A 85 0.62 6.06 0.44
CA LEU A 85 1.43 5.16 1.24
C LEU A 85 2.49 5.98 1.97
N VAL A 86 2.42 6.00 3.29
CA VAL A 86 3.40 6.67 4.16
C VAL A 86 4.13 5.68 5.05
N GLU A 87 5.35 6.01 5.43
CA GLU A 87 6.00 5.48 6.64
C GLU A 87 5.95 6.58 7.71
N VAL A 88 5.35 6.28 8.85
CA VAL A 88 5.25 7.19 10.00
C VAL A 88 6.08 6.64 11.16
N LYS A 89 6.96 7.47 11.70
CA LYS A 89 7.75 7.19 12.90
C LYS A 89 7.46 8.20 13.98
N GLY A 90 7.54 7.78 15.23
CA GLY A 90 7.37 8.67 16.36
C GLY A 90 7.31 7.93 17.68
N THR A 91 6.72 8.57 18.68
CA THR A 91 6.64 8.06 20.05
C THR A 91 5.20 7.89 20.51
N LYS A 92 4.92 6.70 21.03
CA LYS A 92 3.76 6.44 21.87
C LYS A 92 3.90 7.20 23.19
N GLN A 93 2.79 7.62 23.76
CA GLN A 93 2.71 8.40 25.00
C GLN A 93 2.15 7.55 26.15
N ASN A 94 2.22 8.07 27.38
CA ASN A 94 1.74 7.36 28.57
C ASN A 94 0.21 7.12 28.59
N ASP A 95 -0.56 7.96 27.88
CA ASP A 95 -2.00 7.78 27.65
C ASP A 95 -2.31 6.78 26.52
N GLY A 96 -1.28 6.22 25.89
CA GLY A 96 -1.38 5.30 24.75
C GLY A 96 -1.48 5.97 23.38
N SER A 97 -1.60 7.30 23.30
CA SER A 97 -1.65 8.02 22.02
C SER A 97 -0.33 7.92 21.25
N LEU A 98 -0.39 7.97 19.92
CA LEU A 98 0.79 7.95 19.05
C LEU A 98 1.05 9.36 18.50
N VAL A 99 2.22 9.92 18.76
CA VAL A 99 2.64 11.24 18.25
C VAL A 99 3.71 11.03 17.19
N ALA A 100 3.50 11.57 15.99
CA ALA A 100 4.45 11.45 14.88
C ALA A 100 5.64 12.42 15.05
N GLU A 101 6.85 11.90 14.89
CA GLU A 101 8.09 12.68 14.77
C GLU A 101 8.45 12.93 13.30
N SER A 102 8.24 11.91 12.44
CA SER A 102 8.40 12.02 11.00
C SER A 102 7.39 11.20 10.20
N ILE A 103 7.03 11.72 9.03
CA ILE A 103 6.18 11.08 8.03
C ILE A 103 6.92 11.20 6.69
N GLU A 104 7.19 10.08 6.02
CA GLU A 104 7.70 10.07 4.65
C GLU A 104 6.64 9.51 3.71
N VAL A 105 6.19 10.28 2.73
CA VAL A 105 5.36 9.78 1.63
C VAL A 105 6.23 8.88 0.76
N LYS A 106 5.89 7.59 0.67
CA LYS A 106 6.58 6.60 -0.16
C LYS A 106 6.00 6.54 -1.58
N LEU A 107 4.69 6.74 -1.69
CA LEU A 107 3.94 6.75 -2.95
C LEU A 107 2.59 7.47 -2.75
N SER A 108 2.22 8.37 -3.66
CA SER A 108 0.87 8.94 -3.72
C SER A 108 0.01 8.23 -4.76
N PRO A 109 -1.32 8.20 -4.62
CA PRO A 109 -2.20 7.91 -5.74
C PRO A 109 -2.02 8.98 -6.81
N PRO A 110 -2.38 8.71 -8.07
CA PRO A 110 -2.48 9.76 -9.06
C PRO A 110 -3.53 10.79 -8.63
N THR A 111 -3.27 12.07 -8.92
CA THR A 111 -4.25 13.15 -8.67
C THR A 111 -5.57 12.82 -9.35
N ILE A 112 -6.70 13.07 -8.68
CA ILE A 112 -8.03 12.88 -9.26
C ILE A 112 -8.15 13.74 -10.53
N GLY A 113 -8.64 13.16 -11.63
CA GLY A 113 -8.69 13.82 -12.93
C GLY A 113 -7.34 13.97 -13.62
N ALA A 114 -6.25 13.38 -13.12
CA ALA A 114 -5.03 13.23 -13.90
C ALA A 114 -5.25 12.22 -15.04
N MET A 115 -4.73 12.55 -16.22
CA MET A 115 -4.64 11.62 -17.34
C MET A 115 -3.52 10.60 -17.06
N ILE A 116 -3.87 9.32 -17.10
CA ILE A 116 -3.01 8.17 -16.84
C ILE A 116 -2.86 7.38 -18.14
N LYS A 117 -1.62 7.01 -18.47
CA LYS A 117 -1.30 6.03 -19.50
C LYS A 117 -0.49 4.91 -18.89
N PHE A 118 -0.93 3.66 -19.01
CA PHE A 118 -0.18 2.50 -18.52
C PHE A 118 -0.40 1.25 -19.38
N THR A 119 0.58 0.35 -19.37
CA THR A 119 0.49 -0.96 -20.01
C THR A 119 0.17 -2.02 -18.98
N GLY A 120 -0.76 -2.93 -19.25
CA GLY A 120 -1.13 -3.99 -18.34
C GLY A 120 -1.76 -5.20 -19.01
N LYS A 121 -1.95 -6.27 -18.23
CA LYS A 121 -2.57 -7.52 -18.69
C LYS A 121 -4.05 -7.51 -18.32
N VAL A 122 -4.93 -7.83 -19.27
CA VAL A 122 -6.36 -8.02 -18.99
C VAL A 122 -6.54 -9.28 -18.16
N GLU A 123 -7.09 -9.13 -16.96
CA GLU A 123 -7.42 -10.19 -16.00
C GLU A 123 -8.89 -10.57 -16.07
N GLU A 124 -9.78 -9.57 -16.19
CA GLU A 124 -11.22 -9.73 -16.24
C GLU A 124 -11.80 -8.77 -17.29
N ILE A 125 -12.76 -9.24 -18.09
CA ILE A 125 -13.43 -8.47 -19.14
C ILE A 125 -14.93 -8.82 -19.14
N PRO A 126 -15.85 -7.84 -19.19
CA PRO A 126 -17.28 -8.12 -19.19
C PRO A 126 -17.74 -8.75 -20.51
N ASN A 127 -18.74 -9.63 -20.42
CA ASN A 127 -19.37 -10.26 -21.59
C ASN A 127 -20.60 -9.48 -22.07
N THR A 128 -20.47 -8.15 -22.09
CA THR A 128 -21.47 -7.17 -22.51
C THR A 128 -21.24 -6.73 -23.97
N PRO A 129 -22.29 -6.24 -24.67
CA PRO A 129 -22.12 -5.56 -25.95
C PRO A 129 -21.10 -4.42 -25.84
N GLY A 130 -20.20 -4.29 -26.83
CA GLY A 130 -19.14 -3.27 -26.83
C GLY A 130 -18.11 -3.39 -25.70
N ARG A 131 -18.11 -4.47 -24.90
CA ARG A 131 -17.26 -4.63 -23.70
C ARG A 131 -17.43 -3.52 -22.65
N VAL A 132 -18.58 -2.85 -22.63
CA VAL A 132 -18.92 -1.79 -21.66
C VAL A 132 -19.08 -2.37 -20.25
N GLY A 133 -18.54 -1.68 -19.25
CA GLY A 133 -18.51 -2.10 -17.85
C GLY A 133 -17.08 -2.17 -17.30
N ASP A 134 -16.93 -2.78 -16.14
CA ASP A 134 -15.66 -2.79 -15.42
C ASP A 134 -14.73 -3.88 -15.96
N TRP A 135 -13.54 -3.47 -16.40
CA TRP A 135 -12.44 -4.37 -16.71
C TRP A 135 -11.46 -4.38 -15.54
N LYS A 136 -10.69 -5.46 -15.44
CA LYS A 136 -9.55 -5.54 -14.54
C LYS A 136 -8.27 -5.71 -15.34
N VAL A 137 -7.33 -4.77 -15.15
CA VAL A 137 -6.07 -4.72 -15.90
C VAL A 137 -4.91 -4.56 -14.93
N SER A 138 -4.06 -5.59 -14.80
CA SER A 138 -2.97 -5.63 -13.80
C SER A 138 -3.42 -5.22 -12.40
N GLY A 139 -4.52 -5.79 -11.90
CA GLY A 139 -5.12 -5.46 -10.61
C GLY A 139 -5.84 -4.10 -10.50
N LYS A 140 -5.90 -3.28 -11.55
CA LYS A 140 -6.63 -2.00 -11.56
C LYS A 140 -8.04 -2.15 -12.15
N THR A 141 -9.03 -1.54 -11.51
CA THR A 141 -10.40 -1.39 -12.06
C THR A 141 -10.42 -0.28 -13.11
N ILE A 142 -10.88 -0.62 -14.30
CA ILE A 142 -10.99 0.28 -15.45
C ILE A 142 -12.46 0.36 -15.86
N HIS A 143 -13.07 1.53 -15.70
CA HIS A 143 -14.45 1.78 -16.12
C HIS A 143 -14.49 2.06 -17.61
N VAL A 144 -15.03 1.10 -18.39
CA VAL A 144 -15.19 1.21 -19.84
C VAL A 144 -16.62 1.61 -20.16
N SER A 145 -16.80 2.70 -20.89
CA SER A 145 -18.10 3.22 -21.30
C SER A 145 -18.34 3.00 -22.79
N ALA A 146 -19.54 3.34 -23.28
CA ALA A 146 -19.82 3.39 -24.72
C ALA A 146 -19.04 4.49 -25.48
N THR A 147 -18.35 5.40 -24.78
CA THR A 147 -17.50 6.44 -25.38
C THR A 147 -16.00 6.13 -25.30
N THR A 148 -15.60 5.03 -24.63
CA THR A 148 -14.21 4.55 -24.63
C THR A 148 -13.84 3.99 -26.01
N LYS A 149 -12.76 4.48 -26.63
CA LYS A 149 -12.21 3.86 -27.85
C LYS A 149 -11.55 2.53 -27.48
N ILE A 150 -11.97 1.42 -28.08
CA ILE A 150 -11.29 0.12 -27.93
C ILE A 150 -10.65 -0.21 -29.28
N ASP A 151 -9.32 -0.13 -29.34
CA ASP A 151 -8.54 -0.40 -30.55
C ASP A 151 -8.09 -1.87 -30.55
N GLU A 152 -8.71 -2.66 -31.43
CA GLU A 152 -8.41 -4.09 -31.65
C GLU A 152 -7.64 -4.35 -32.96
N GLU A 153 -6.97 -3.35 -33.55
CA GLU A 153 -6.30 -3.54 -34.86
C GLU A 153 -5.17 -4.58 -34.80
N LYS A 154 -4.43 -4.61 -33.68
CA LYS A 154 -3.23 -5.46 -33.51
C LYS A 154 -3.51 -6.78 -32.78
N GLY A 155 -4.66 -6.90 -32.11
CA GLY A 155 -5.03 -8.06 -31.29
C GLY A 155 -6.46 -7.97 -30.78
N LYS A 156 -6.98 -9.05 -30.18
CA LYS A 156 -8.32 -9.08 -29.59
C LYS A 156 -8.30 -8.86 -28.08
N ALA A 157 -9.23 -8.05 -27.59
CA ALA A 157 -9.48 -7.83 -26.17
C ALA A 157 -10.04 -9.11 -25.56
N SER A 158 -9.21 -9.78 -24.76
CA SER A 158 -9.54 -11.02 -24.08
C SER A 158 -8.72 -11.15 -22.80
N VAL A 159 -9.17 -11.97 -21.86
CA VAL A 159 -8.39 -12.30 -20.66
C VAL A 159 -7.06 -12.92 -21.10
N GLY A 160 -5.96 -12.34 -20.65
CA GLY A 160 -4.60 -12.70 -21.06
C GLY A 160 -3.94 -11.71 -22.02
N SER A 161 -4.71 -10.93 -22.78
CA SER A 161 -4.17 -9.92 -23.71
C SER A 161 -3.43 -8.81 -22.95
N MET A 162 -2.37 -8.28 -23.56
CA MET A 162 -1.73 -7.04 -23.10
C MET A 162 -2.44 -5.85 -23.74
N VAL A 163 -2.66 -4.79 -22.96
CA VAL A 163 -3.29 -3.54 -23.41
C VAL A 163 -2.50 -2.33 -22.93
N ILE A 164 -2.55 -1.24 -23.68
CA ILE A 164 -2.29 0.11 -23.18
C ILE A 164 -3.65 0.71 -22.82
N VAL A 165 -3.78 1.27 -21.63
CA VAL A 165 -4.97 1.99 -21.18
C VAL A 165 -4.62 3.46 -21.00
N GLU A 166 -5.42 4.33 -21.60
CA GLU A 166 -5.43 5.78 -21.37
C GLU A 166 -6.76 6.20 -20.75
N GLY A 167 -6.72 6.97 -19.68
CA GLY A 167 -7.92 7.36 -18.95
C GLY A 167 -7.68 8.31 -17.78
N MET A 168 -8.76 8.71 -17.12
CA MET A 168 -8.74 9.69 -16.03
C MET A 168 -8.84 9.00 -14.67
N ALA A 169 -7.88 9.26 -13.79
CA ALA A 169 -7.89 8.71 -12.43
C ALA A 169 -9.09 9.19 -11.60
N GLN A 170 -9.73 8.28 -10.88
CA GLN A 170 -10.89 8.54 -10.03
C GLN A 170 -10.51 8.56 -8.53
N GLN A 171 -11.42 9.03 -7.68
CA GLN A 171 -11.22 9.18 -6.23
C GLN A 171 -10.97 7.85 -5.50
N ASP A 172 -11.53 6.74 -6.00
CA ASP A 172 -11.36 5.39 -5.45
C ASP A 172 -10.12 4.66 -5.99
N GLY A 173 -9.33 5.32 -6.85
CA GLY A 173 -8.15 4.73 -7.51
C GLY A 173 -8.46 3.94 -8.78
N SER A 174 -9.72 3.86 -9.20
CA SER A 174 -10.11 3.36 -10.53
C SER A 174 -9.72 4.35 -11.65
N ILE A 175 -9.91 3.93 -12.90
CA ILE A 175 -9.62 4.75 -14.09
C ILE A 175 -10.83 4.74 -15.02
N SER A 176 -11.36 5.91 -15.34
CA SER A 176 -12.36 6.08 -16.41
C SER A 176 -11.64 6.10 -17.76
N ALA A 177 -11.83 5.05 -18.57
CA ALA A 177 -11.06 4.86 -19.80
C ALA A 177 -11.53 5.78 -20.94
N LEU A 178 -10.56 6.46 -21.56
CA LEU A 178 -10.73 7.18 -22.81
C LEU A 178 -10.38 6.27 -23.99
N GLU A 179 -9.28 5.54 -23.89
CA GLU A 179 -8.83 4.60 -24.91
C GLU A 179 -8.19 3.33 -24.30
N ILE A 180 -8.42 2.19 -24.95
CA ILE A 180 -7.77 0.91 -24.67
C ILE A 180 -7.21 0.38 -25.99
N GLU A 181 -5.89 0.39 -26.15
CA GLU A 181 -5.20 -0.19 -27.30
C GLU A 181 -4.77 -1.63 -26.98
N VAL A 182 -5.27 -2.61 -27.74
CA VAL A 182 -4.83 -4.01 -27.61
C VAL A 182 -3.48 -4.19 -28.31
N LEU A 183 -2.46 -4.50 -27.52
CA LEU A 183 -1.14 -4.81 -28.05
C LEU A 183 -1.15 -6.14 -28.80
N PRO A 184 -0.26 -6.31 -29.81
CA PRO A 184 -0.16 -7.57 -30.53
C PRO A 184 0.15 -8.73 -29.57
N ASP A 185 -0.53 -9.86 -29.76
CA ASP A 185 -0.18 -11.11 -29.08
C ASP A 185 1.25 -11.49 -29.47
N MET A 186 2.20 -11.22 -28.56
CA MET A 186 3.63 -11.54 -28.72
C MET A 186 3.92 -13.04 -28.67
N GLY A 187 2.90 -13.90 -28.74
CA GLY A 187 3.07 -15.35 -28.86
C GLY A 187 3.45 -16.02 -27.54
N MET A 188 3.37 -15.32 -26.41
CA MET A 188 3.47 -15.90 -25.05
C MET A 188 2.24 -16.71 -24.65
N SER A 189 1.48 -17.19 -25.63
CA SER A 189 0.93 -18.54 -25.62
C SER A 189 2.05 -19.54 -25.28
N LEU A 190 2.26 -19.78 -23.98
CA LEU A 190 2.89 -21.01 -23.51
C LEU A 190 2.14 -22.17 -24.15
N ALA A 191 2.74 -22.78 -25.17
CA ALA A 191 2.17 -23.90 -25.89
C ALA A 191 2.22 -25.15 -24.98
N PHE A 192 1.33 -25.20 -24.00
CA PHE A 192 1.24 -26.31 -23.08
C PHE A 192 0.63 -27.50 -23.80
N ARG A 193 1.38 -28.61 -23.86
CA ARG A 193 0.83 -29.89 -24.26
C ARG A 193 0.22 -30.55 -23.03
N PHE A 194 -1.02 -30.99 -23.13
CA PHE A 194 -1.59 -31.92 -22.17
C PHE A 194 -2.33 -33.03 -22.92
N THR A 195 -2.44 -34.19 -22.27
CA THR A 195 -3.15 -35.36 -22.78
C THR A 195 -4.16 -35.77 -21.71
N GLY A 196 -5.34 -36.22 -22.13
CA GLY A 196 -6.38 -36.67 -21.22
C GLY A 196 -7.49 -37.39 -21.98
N LYS A 197 -8.40 -38.01 -21.24
CA LYS A 197 -9.59 -38.65 -21.80
C LYS A 197 -10.52 -37.57 -22.35
N VAL A 198 -10.95 -37.70 -23.60
CA VAL A 198 -12.02 -36.87 -24.16
C VAL A 198 -13.35 -37.30 -23.55
N GLU A 199 -14.03 -36.37 -22.89
CA GLU A 199 -15.31 -36.57 -22.20
C GLU A 199 -16.47 -35.92 -22.96
N LYS A 200 -16.20 -34.82 -23.67
CA LYS A 200 -17.16 -34.16 -24.56
C LYS A 200 -16.48 -33.67 -25.82
N LEU A 201 -17.11 -33.92 -26.96
CA LEU A 201 -16.77 -33.33 -28.26
C LEU A 201 -17.84 -32.31 -28.65
N PRO A 202 -17.49 -31.22 -29.34
CA PRO A 202 -18.47 -30.39 -30.03
C PRO A 202 -19.05 -31.17 -31.23
N ASP A 203 -20.34 -30.94 -31.50
CA ASP A 203 -21.08 -31.55 -32.63
C ASP A 203 -21.01 -30.72 -33.91
N THR A 204 -19.97 -29.89 -34.01
CA THR A 204 -19.72 -29.02 -35.15
C THR A 204 -18.86 -29.73 -36.20
N LYS A 205 -19.05 -29.32 -37.46
CA LYS A 205 -18.17 -29.74 -38.56
C LYS A 205 -16.71 -29.39 -38.21
N GLY A 206 -15.81 -30.36 -38.36
CA GLY A 206 -14.39 -30.18 -38.00
C GLY A 206 -14.06 -30.17 -36.51
N ARG A 207 -15.04 -30.47 -35.62
CA ARG A 207 -14.88 -30.43 -34.15
C ARG A 207 -14.42 -29.08 -33.59
N ILE A 208 -14.82 -27.98 -34.24
CA ILE A 208 -14.52 -26.61 -33.84
C ILE A 208 -15.51 -26.15 -32.77
N GLY A 209 -15.06 -25.94 -31.54
CA GLY A 209 -15.91 -25.57 -30.41
C GLY A 209 -15.32 -26.04 -29.09
N ASP A 210 -16.17 -26.15 -28.07
CA ASP A 210 -15.75 -26.52 -26.73
C ASP A 210 -15.66 -28.04 -26.54
N TRP A 211 -14.45 -28.51 -26.26
CA TRP A 211 -14.13 -29.88 -25.86
C TRP A 211 -14.07 -29.95 -24.32
N VAL A 212 -14.37 -31.12 -23.76
CA VAL A 212 -14.01 -31.44 -22.36
C VAL A 212 -13.01 -32.59 -22.37
N ILE A 213 -11.85 -32.38 -21.77
CA ILE A 213 -10.74 -33.34 -21.70
C ILE A 213 -10.29 -33.45 -20.24
N SER A 214 -10.57 -34.58 -19.59
CA SER A 214 -10.26 -34.83 -18.17
C SER A 214 -10.71 -33.68 -17.26
N GLY A 215 -12.01 -33.33 -17.33
CA GLY A 215 -12.63 -32.22 -16.60
C GLY A 215 -12.28 -30.80 -17.10
N ARG A 216 -11.32 -30.63 -18.02
CA ARG A 216 -10.91 -29.31 -18.53
C ARG A 216 -11.68 -28.94 -19.79
N SER A 217 -12.30 -27.75 -19.79
CA SER A 217 -12.89 -27.17 -21.01
C SER A 217 -11.81 -26.55 -21.89
N VAL A 218 -11.83 -26.85 -23.20
CA VAL A 218 -10.89 -26.29 -24.20
C VAL A 218 -11.67 -25.84 -25.43
N LYS A 219 -11.56 -24.55 -25.76
CA LYS A 219 -12.14 -23.99 -26.99
C LYS A 219 -11.21 -24.19 -28.18
N VAL A 220 -11.55 -25.13 -29.06
CA VAL A 220 -10.88 -25.33 -30.35
C VAL A 220 -11.48 -24.36 -31.37
N THR A 221 -10.63 -23.57 -32.04
CA THR A 221 -11.04 -22.58 -33.05
C THR A 221 -10.43 -22.89 -34.42
N GLU A 222 -11.05 -22.40 -35.50
CA GLU A 222 -10.43 -22.41 -36.84
C GLU A 222 -9.27 -21.41 -36.91
N LYS A 223 -8.13 -21.72 -36.28
CA LYS A 223 -6.93 -20.90 -36.43
C LYS A 223 -6.34 -21.12 -37.82
N ARG A 224 -6.72 -20.28 -38.79
CA ARG A 224 -6.09 -20.18 -40.13
C ARG A 224 -4.62 -19.72 -40.04
N ARG A 225 -3.73 -20.60 -39.57
CA ARG A 225 -2.29 -20.60 -39.89
C ARG A 225 -1.87 -22.05 -40.14
N SER A 226 -1.14 -22.27 -41.21
CA SER A 226 -0.86 -23.59 -41.79
C SER A 226 -0.16 -24.55 -40.82
N ILE A 227 -0.78 -25.71 -40.57
CA ILE A 227 -0.15 -26.84 -39.87
C ILE A 227 -0.04 -28.00 -40.87
N ARG A 228 1.20 -28.36 -41.25
CA ARG A 228 1.45 -29.65 -41.92
C ARG A 228 1.34 -30.76 -40.90
N ILE A 229 0.31 -31.59 -41.01
CA ILE A 229 0.23 -32.86 -40.28
C ILE A 229 0.96 -33.91 -41.10
N LYS A 230 2.10 -34.42 -40.62
CA LYS A 230 2.64 -35.70 -41.07
C LYS A 230 2.05 -36.80 -40.19
N ALA A 231 1.06 -37.52 -40.71
CA ALA A 231 0.72 -38.83 -40.17
C ALA A 231 1.78 -39.83 -40.65
N ARG A 232 2.17 -40.77 -39.79
CA ARG A 232 2.84 -42.01 -40.19
C ARG A 232 1.79 -43.11 -40.02
N LEU A 233 1.57 -43.87 -41.08
CA LEU A 233 0.81 -45.13 -41.03
C LEU A 233 1.63 -46.18 -40.26
#